data_AF-N9LJP3-F1
#
_entry.id   AF-N9LJP3-F1
#
_cell.length_a   1.000
_cell.length_b   1.000
_cell.length_c   1.000
_cell.angle_alpha   90.00
_cell.angle_beta   90.00
_cell.angle_gamma   90.00
#
_symmetry.space_group_name_H-M   'P 1'
#
loop_
_entity.id
_entity.type
_entity.pdbx_description
1 polymer ?
#
loop_
_entity_poly.entity_id
_entity_poly.type
_entity_poly.pdbx_seq_one_letter_code
_entity_poly.pdbx_strand_id
1 'polypeptide(L)'
;MKAIKIPCEHDLLSSNHNTWVDAVMRCKGGSPYCGADGYCHAGGGCFADQEMTREQAILEVDRLSQELYNAKIENDKLRNMGSQLVNQLELAKEQNLKSGNDQRVFALKFCIHEIKKAMG
;
A
#
# COMPACT_ATOMS: atom_id res chain seq x y z
N MET A 1 -1.81 -27.19 -3.27
CA MET A 1 -3.05 -26.57 -2.76
C MET A 1 -2.96 -25.09 -3.06
N LYS A 2 -4.03 -24.49 -3.60
CA LYS A 2 -4.05 -23.04 -3.91
C LYS A 2 -4.18 -22.28 -2.58
N ALA A 3 -3.41 -21.22 -2.36
CA ALA A 3 -3.57 -20.40 -1.17
C ALA A 3 -5.01 -19.84 -1.15
N ILE A 4 -5.80 -20.27 -0.16
CA ILE A 4 -7.16 -19.79 0.04
C ILE A 4 -7.00 -18.53 0.88
N LYS A 5 -7.23 -17.37 0.26
CA LYS A 5 -7.28 -16.10 0.99
C LYS A 5 -8.41 -16.18 2.00
N ILE A 6 -8.09 -15.94 3.26
CA ILE A 6 -9.07 -15.87 4.33
C ILE A 6 -9.82 -14.53 4.19
N PRO A 7 -11.16 -14.53 4.07
CA PRO A 7 -11.93 -13.30 3.96
C PRO A 7 -11.79 -12.46 5.22
N CYS A 8 -11.52 -11.16 5.06
CA CYS A 8 -11.42 -10.21 6.16
C CYS A 8 -12.39 -9.04 5.97
N GLU A 9 -12.51 -8.16 6.96
CA GLU A 9 -13.45 -7.02 6.90
C GLU A 9 -13.17 -6.11 5.70
N HIS A 10 -11.90 -5.88 5.37
CA HIS A 10 -11.51 -5.06 4.22
C HIS A 10 -12.06 -5.59 2.89
N ASP A 11 -12.30 -6.91 2.79
CA ASP A 11 -12.84 -7.52 1.58
C ASP A 11 -14.29 -7.13 1.31
N LEU A 12 -15.01 -6.58 2.30
CA LEU A 12 -16.34 -5.97 2.10
C LEU A 12 -16.29 -4.72 1.21
N LEU A 13 -15.12 -4.09 1.05
CA LEU A 13 -14.90 -2.95 0.15
C LEU A 13 -14.39 -3.39 -1.24
N SER A 14 -14.20 -4.70 -1.46
CA SER A 14 -13.61 -5.19 -2.71
C SER A 14 -14.57 -5.00 -3.88
N SER A 15 -14.06 -4.47 -4.98
CA SER A 15 -14.77 -4.47 -6.27
C SER A 15 -14.76 -5.84 -6.96
N ASN A 16 -13.95 -6.79 -6.47
CA ASN A 16 -13.97 -8.16 -6.94
C ASN A 16 -15.15 -8.92 -6.33
N HIS A 17 -16.09 -9.33 -7.18
CA HIS A 17 -17.31 -10.00 -6.76
C HIS A 17 -17.05 -11.23 -5.86
N ASN A 18 -16.09 -12.09 -6.21
CA ASN A 18 -15.83 -13.31 -5.44
C ASN A 18 -15.27 -12.97 -4.05
N THR A 19 -14.31 -12.04 -3.99
CA THR A 19 -13.71 -11.57 -2.72
C THR A 19 -14.75 -10.93 -1.81
N TRP A 20 -15.63 -10.11 -2.38
CA TRP A 20 -16.74 -9.49 -1.66
C TRP A 20 -17.76 -10.52 -1.17
N VAL A 21 -18.18 -11.45 -2.03
CA VAL A 21 -19.15 -12.51 -1.67
C VAL A 21 -18.60 -13.37 -0.54
N ASP A 22 -17.34 -13.80 -0.61
CA ASP A 22 -16.73 -14.63 0.41
C ASP A 22 -16.71 -13.92 1.79
N ALA A 23 -16.46 -12.61 1.81
CA ALA A 23 -16.50 -11.80 3.03
C ALA A 23 -17.93 -11.61 3.56
N VAL A 24 -18.92 -11.35 2.69
CA VAL A 24 -20.33 -11.24 3.07
C VAL A 24 -20.89 -12.55 3.61
N MET A 25 -20.56 -13.66 2.96
CA MET A 25 -21.04 -14.99 3.36
C MET A 25 -20.48 -15.42 4.72
N ARG A 26 -19.27 -14.96 5.09
CA ARG A 26 -18.67 -15.17 6.40
C ARG A 26 -19.56 -14.63 7.53
N CYS A 27 -20.13 -13.45 7.35
CA CYS A 27 -20.89 -12.79 8.40
C CYS A 27 -22.38 -13.13 8.40
N LYS A 28 -22.92 -13.65 7.28
CA LYS A 28 -24.33 -14.08 7.17
C LYS A 28 -24.76 -15.17 8.16
N GLY A 29 -23.82 -15.93 8.73
CA GLY A 29 -24.13 -16.96 9.74
C GLY A 29 -24.37 -16.41 11.16
N GLY A 30 -23.95 -15.18 11.47
CA GLY A 30 -23.97 -14.65 12.85
C GLY A 30 -24.37 -13.17 13.00
N SER A 31 -24.33 -12.36 11.93
CA SER A 31 -24.84 -10.98 11.97
C SER A 31 -25.33 -10.56 10.57
N PRO A 32 -26.63 -10.31 10.38
CA PRO A 32 -27.22 -10.01 9.07
C PRO A 32 -26.87 -8.61 8.52
N TYR A 33 -26.01 -7.84 9.20
CA TYR A 33 -25.75 -6.42 8.93
C TYR A 33 -24.29 -6.10 8.57
N CYS A 34 -23.58 -6.95 7.83
CA CYS A 34 -22.39 -6.48 7.12
C CYS A 34 -22.84 -6.17 5.68
N GLY A 35 -23.00 -4.87 5.38
CA GLY A 35 -23.68 -4.38 4.19
C GLY A 35 -22.75 -4.16 3.00
N ALA A 36 -23.35 -3.76 1.87
CA ALA A 36 -22.62 -3.31 0.68
C ALA A 36 -21.90 -1.95 0.88
N ASP A 37 -22.05 -1.35 2.06
CA ASP A 37 -21.34 -0.16 2.53
C ASP A 37 -19.90 -0.45 2.96
N GLY A 38 -19.49 -1.72 2.98
CA GLY A 38 -18.11 -2.12 3.27
C GLY A 38 -17.76 -2.12 4.74
N TYR A 39 -18.76 -2.14 5.61
CA TYR A 39 -18.59 -2.11 7.06
C TYR A 39 -19.42 -3.20 7.73
N CYS A 40 -18.86 -3.85 8.76
CA CYS A 40 -19.66 -4.73 9.59
C CYS A 40 -20.11 -4.05 10.89
N HIS A 41 -21.41 -3.76 10.97
CA HIS A 41 -22.04 -3.04 12.09
C HIS A 41 -22.02 -3.80 13.44
N ALA A 42 -21.51 -5.03 13.47
CA ALA A 42 -21.31 -5.83 14.68
C ALA A 42 -19.85 -5.82 15.19
N GLY A 43 -19.09 -4.76 14.89
CA GLY A 43 -17.71 -4.59 15.38
C GLY A 43 -16.72 -5.61 14.82
N GLY A 44 -16.96 -6.12 13.61
CA GLY A 44 -16.06 -7.06 12.94
C GLY A 44 -15.98 -8.47 13.56
N GLY A 45 -16.82 -8.80 14.55
CA GLY A 45 -16.76 -10.09 15.29
C GLY A 45 -16.86 -11.34 14.40
N CYS A 46 -17.50 -11.26 13.23
CA CYS A 46 -17.53 -12.35 12.26
C CYS A 46 -16.18 -12.67 11.59
N PHE A 47 -15.20 -11.78 11.72
CA PHE A 47 -13.82 -11.96 11.26
C PHE A 47 -12.83 -12.24 12.39
N ALA A 48 -13.26 -12.13 13.67
CA ALA A 48 -12.38 -12.22 14.82
C ALA A 48 -12.05 -13.67 15.22
N ASP A 49 -13.04 -14.56 15.21
CA ASP A 49 -12.88 -15.96 15.60
C ASP A 49 -12.80 -16.86 14.37
N GLN A 50 -11.59 -17.15 13.93
CA GLN A 50 -11.35 -18.15 12.88
C GLN A 50 -10.52 -19.30 13.42
N GLU A 51 -11.20 -20.41 13.70
CA GLU A 51 -10.52 -21.70 13.82
C GLU A 51 -9.93 -22.05 12.45
N MET A 52 -8.61 -21.93 12.35
CA MET A 52 -7.83 -22.37 11.20
C MET A 52 -7.23 -23.73 11.49
N THR A 53 -7.16 -24.60 10.48
CA THR A 53 -6.23 -25.72 10.59
C THR A 53 -4.80 -25.19 10.62
N ARG A 54 -3.87 -25.98 11.17
CA ARG A 54 -2.45 -25.62 11.21
C ARG A 54 -1.91 -25.27 9.81
N GLU A 55 -2.33 -26.01 8.78
CA GLU A 55 -1.92 -25.80 7.40
C GLU A 55 -2.46 -24.47 6.83
N GLN A 56 -3.71 -24.11 7.15
CA GLN A 56 -4.30 -22.83 6.74
C GLN A 56 -3.58 -21.66 7.42
N ALA A 57 -3.26 -21.78 8.71
CA ALA A 57 -2.53 -20.75 9.44
C ALA A 57 -1.12 -20.53 8.85
N ILE A 58 -0.42 -21.60 8.46
CA ILE A 58 0.90 -21.51 7.82
C ILE A 58 0.81 -20.74 6.49
N LEU A 59 -0.16 -21.11 5.64
CA LEU A 59 -0.35 -20.46 4.35
C LEU A 59 -0.72 -18.97 4.49
N GLU A 60 -1.49 -18.63 5.52
CA GLU A 60 -1.87 -17.24 5.80
C GLU A 60 -0.68 -16.42 6.30
N VAL A 61 0.18 -16.98 7.15
CA VAL A 61 1.42 -16.33 7.59
C VAL A 61 2.34 -16.07 6.40
N ASP A 62 2.48 -17.02 5.47
CA ASP A 62 3.28 -16.83 4.25
C ASP A 62 2.72 -15.69 3.39
N ARG A 63 1.39 -15.65 3.22
CA ARG A 63 0.70 -14.58 2.48
C ARG A 63 0.94 -13.21 3.12
N LEU A 64 0.71 -13.09 4.43
CA LEU A 64 0.89 -11.84 5.18
C LEU A 64 2.35 -11.38 5.17
N SER A 65 3.29 -12.32 5.23
CA SER A 65 4.73 -12.02 5.14
C SER A 65 5.07 -11.41 3.77
N GLN A 66 4.49 -11.95 2.69
CA GLN A 66 4.67 -11.40 1.35
C GLN A 66 4.04 -10.01 1.19
N GLU A 67 2.84 -9.79 1.74
CA GLU A 67 2.18 -8.48 1.71
C GLU A 67 2.97 -7.43 2.49
N LEU A 68 3.46 -7.79 3.68
CA LEU A 68 4.32 -6.92 4.47
C LEU A 68 5.63 -6.59 3.74
N TYR A 69 6.23 -7.57 3.07
CA TYR A 69 7.44 -7.36 2.28
C TYR A 69 7.20 -6.36 1.13
N ASN A 70 6.10 -6.52 0.38
CA ASN A 70 5.74 -5.61 -0.71
C ASN A 70 5.47 -4.19 -0.19
N ALA A 71 4.71 -4.07 0.90
CA ALA A 71 4.41 -2.78 1.52
C ALA A 71 5.67 -2.07 2.02
N LYS A 72 6.65 -2.81 2.56
CA LYS A 72 7.96 -2.26 2.95
C LYS A 72 8.72 -1.70 1.74
N ILE A 73 8.76 -2.42 0.63
CA ILE A 73 9.40 -1.94 -0.60
C ILE A 73 8.75 -0.65 -1.10
N GLU A 74 7.42 -0.59 -1.12
CA GLU A 74 6.71 0.62 -1.55
C GLU A 74 6.95 1.79 -0.60
N ASN A 75 6.96 1.53 0.71
CA ASN A 75 7.29 2.54 1.70
C ASN A 75 8.72 3.07 1.51
N ASP A 76 9.69 2.18 1.30
CA ASP A 76 11.08 2.57 1.04
C ASP A 76 11.23 3.36 -0.26
N LYS A 77 10.46 3.02 -1.31
CA LYS A 77 10.41 3.84 -2.53
C LYS A 77 9.90 5.24 -2.20
N LEU A 78 8.74 5.37 -1.53
CA LEU A 78 8.16 6.66 -1.18
C LEU A 78 9.10 7.50 -0.30
N ARG A 79 9.75 6.88 0.68
CA ARG A 79 10.74 7.55 1.55
C ARG A 79 11.95 8.06 0.77
N ASN A 80 12.37 7.34 -0.27
CA ASN A 80 13.55 7.70 -1.06
C ASN A 80 13.24 8.56 -2.29
N MET A 81 11.97 8.75 -2.67
CA MET A 81 11.58 9.51 -3.86
C MET A 81 12.09 10.95 -3.86
N GLY A 82 12.03 11.64 -2.71
CA GLY A 82 12.56 13.00 -2.58
C GLY A 82 14.06 13.06 -2.87
N SER A 83 14.85 12.17 -2.25
CA SER A 83 16.30 12.07 -2.47
C SER A 83 16.65 11.70 -3.91
N GLN A 84 15.90 10.78 -4.52
CA GLN A 84 16.08 10.40 -5.93
C GLN A 84 15.82 11.57 -6.87
N LEU A 85 14.74 12.33 -6.65
CA LEU A 85 14.42 13.52 -7.44
C LEU A 85 15.51 14.58 -7.31
N VAL A 86 15.99 14.85 -6.09
CA VAL A 86 17.11 15.77 -5.86
C VAL A 86 18.35 15.36 -6.66
N ASN A 87 18.73 14.08 -6.62
CA ASN A 87 19.89 13.58 -7.37
C ASN A 87 19.73 13.77 -8.89
N GLN A 88 18.53 13.53 -9.43
CA GLN A 88 18.24 13.76 -10.85
C GLN A 88 18.35 15.25 -11.22
N LEU A 89 17.85 16.14 -10.35
CA LEU A 89 17.96 17.60 -10.55
C LEU A 89 19.40 18.09 -10.45
N GLU A 90 20.21 17.53 -9.54
CA GLU A 90 21.64 17.85 -9.42
C GLU A 90 22.39 17.46 -10.70
N LEU A 91 22.13 16.27 -11.26
CA LEU A 91 22.69 15.85 -12.56
C LEU A 91 22.27 16.77 -13.70
N ALA A 92 20.98 17.14 -13.77
CA ALA A 92 20.49 18.07 -14.78
C ALA A 92 21.13 19.46 -14.63
N LYS A 93 21.39 19.91 -13.39
CA LYS A 93 22.06 21.18 -13.11
C LYS A 93 23.50 21.16 -13.64
N GLU A 94 24.25 20.09 -13.38
CA GLU A 94 25.62 19.94 -13.89
C GLU A 94 25.68 19.94 -15.42
N GLN A 95 24.73 19.28 -16.08
CA GLN A 95 24.63 19.29 -17.55
C GLN A 95 24.37 20.71 -18.07
N ASN A 96 23.41 21.44 -17.49
CA ASN A 96 23.09 22.80 -17.93
C ASN A 96 24.21 23.81 -17.61
N LEU A 97 24.98 23.57 -16.54
CA LEU A 97 26.17 24.36 -16.23
C LEU A 97 27.24 24.22 -17.32
N LYS A 98 27.49 22.99 -17.80
CA LYS A 98 28.42 22.73 -18.91
C LYS A 98 27.95 23.35 -20.23
N SER A 99 26.63 23.43 -20.44
CA SER A 99 26.03 24.03 -21.64
C SER A 99 25.87 25.56 -21.58
N GLY A 100 26.31 26.22 -20.49
CA GLY A 100 26.20 27.67 -20.33
C GLY A 100 24.76 28.19 -20.19
N ASN A 101 23.81 27.35 -19.75
CA ASN A 101 22.41 27.74 -19.60
C ASN A 101 22.13 28.22 -18.17
N ASP A 102 22.56 29.45 -17.87
CA ASP A 102 22.50 30.01 -16.52
C ASP A 102 21.07 30.14 -15.98
N GLN A 103 20.09 30.44 -16.85
CA GLN A 103 18.68 30.51 -16.45
C GLN A 103 18.17 29.16 -15.95
N ARG A 104 18.49 28.07 -16.64
CA ARG A 104 18.13 26.71 -16.18
C ARG A 104 18.88 26.32 -14.92
N VAL A 105 20.16 26.66 -14.81
CA VAL A 105 20.94 26.39 -13.59
C VAL A 105 20.30 27.08 -12.39
N PHE A 106 19.87 28.34 -12.52
CA PHE A 106 19.16 29.06 -11.47
C PHE A 106 17.85 28.37 -11.07
N ALA A 107 17.01 28.04 -12.05
CA ALA A 107 15.73 27.35 -11.78
C ALA A 107 15.94 26.01 -11.08
N LEU A 108 16.92 25.21 -11.53
CA LEU A 108 17.25 23.92 -10.92
C LEU A 108 17.76 24.07 -9.47
N LYS A 109 18.59 25.07 -9.19
CA LYS A 109 19.03 25.39 -7.81
C LYS A 109 17.85 25.72 -6.92
N PHE A 110 16.89 26.51 -7.40
CA PHE A 110 15.69 26.85 -6.66
C PHE A 110 14.84 25.61 -6.37
N CYS A 111 14.54 24.79 -7.38
CA CYS A 111 13.76 23.56 -7.19
C CYS A 111 14.43 22.60 -6.18
N ILE A 112 15.74 22.39 -6.27
CA ILE A 112 16.49 21.55 -5.33
C ILE A 112 16.36 22.10 -3.90
N HIS A 113 16.47 23.41 -3.72
CA HIS A 113 16.34 24.05 -2.42
C HIS A 113 14.95 23.84 -1.80
N GLU A 114 13.88 24.10 -2.56
CA GLU A 114 12.51 23.93 -2.07
C GLU A 114 12.19 22.46 -1.74
N ILE A 115 12.66 21.51 -2.56
CA ILE A 115 12.49 20.08 -2.27
C ILE A 115 13.23 19.68 -0.99
N LYS A 116 14.51 20.06 -0.84
CA LYS A 116 15.30 19.77 0.37
C LYS A 116 14.64 20.37 1.62
N LYS A 117 14.12 21.59 1.53
CA LYS A 117 13.39 22.25 2.62
C LYS A 117 12.10 21.51 2.99
N ALA A 118 11.36 21.00 2.02
CA ALA A 118 10.14 20.22 2.27
C ALA A 118 10.41 18.83 2.87
N MET A 119 11.63 18.29 2.67
CA MET A 119 12.03 16.98 3.20
C MET A 119 12.42 16.98 4.69
N GLY A 120 12.71 18.15 5.28
CA GLY A 120 13.17 18.29 6.67
C GLY A 120 14.69 18.36 6.78
#